data_AF-A0A2N8F2K3-F1
#
_entry.id   AF-A0A2N8F2K3-F1
#
_cell.length_a   1.000
_cell.length_b   1.000
_cell.length_c   1.000
_cell.angle_alpha   90.00
_cell.angle_beta   90.00
_cell.angle_gamma   90.00
#
_symmetry.space_group_name_H-M   'P 1'
#
loop_
_entity.id
_entity.type
_entity.pdbx_description
1 polymer ?
#
loop_
_entity_poly.entity_id
_entity_poly.type
_entity_poly.pdbx_seq_one_letter_code
_entity_poly.pdbx_strand_id
1 'polypeptide(L)'
;MTAIQICALIAFTLLVGLTYWAGYRGGLIDGRVEGIEEGKDIQQSDTSEAIRNLKLLLDQARDHRKQLYARYELALAASKLGEPERQTLLDIAEKLRIAAETFSAFRTGKKLHRESLALREQALAMAALLEPAAMEDAA
;
A
#
# COMPACT_ATOMS: atom_id res chain seq x y z
N MET A 1 83.57 -1.44 -36.75
CA MET A 1 82.34 -2.22 -36.53
C MET A 1 82.01 -2.95 -37.83
N THR A 2 81.81 -4.27 -37.80
CA THR A 2 81.44 -5.01 -39.01
C THR A 2 79.94 -4.83 -39.29
N ALA A 3 79.54 -4.84 -40.57
CA ALA A 3 78.14 -4.64 -40.97
C ALA A 3 77.15 -5.57 -40.23
N ILE A 4 77.60 -6.80 -39.94
CA ILE A 4 76.83 -7.82 -39.22
C ILE A 4 76.49 -7.36 -37.78
N GLN A 5 77.43 -6.73 -37.07
CA GLN A 5 77.20 -6.23 -35.72
C GLN A 5 76.18 -5.09 -35.70
N ILE A 6 76.21 -4.21 -36.71
CA ILE A 6 75.26 -3.10 -36.85
C ILE A 6 73.85 -3.64 -37.11
N CYS A 7 73.70 -4.60 -38.04
CA CYS A 7 72.40 -5.24 -38.31
C CYS A 7 71.83 -5.96 -37.08
N ALA A 8 72.66 -6.68 -36.33
CA ALA A 8 72.22 -7.36 -35.10
C ALA A 8 71.72 -6.38 -34.03
N LEU A 9 72.38 -5.23 -33.88
CA LEU A 9 72.03 -4.20 -32.90
C LEU A 9 70.71 -3.50 -33.28
N ILE A 10 70.49 -3.24 -34.57
CA ILE A 10 69.22 -2.70 -35.09
C ILE A 10 68.08 -3.69 -34.86
N ALA A 11 68.28 -4.97 -35.18
CA ALA A 11 67.25 -6.00 -34.97
C ALA A 11 66.88 -6.11 -33.48
N PHE A 12 67.87 -6.08 -32.58
CA PHE A 12 67.63 -6.17 -31.15
C PHE A 12 66.88 -4.95 -30.59
N THR A 13 67.25 -3.74 -31.02
CA THR A 13 66.58 -2.51 -30.59
C THR A 13 65.14 -2.42 -31.09
N LEU A 14 64.87 -2.86 -32.33
CA LEU A 14 63.51 -2.95 -32.85
C LEU A 14 62.67 -3.98 -32.10
N LEU A 15 63.24 -5.15 -31.78
CA LEU A 15 62.54 -6.20 -31.02
C LEU A 15 62.14 -5.69 -29.63
N VAL A 16 63.07 -5.06 -28.90
CA VAL A 16 62.82 -4.50 -27.57
C VAL A 16 61.81 -3.35 -27.63
N GLY A 17 61.90 -2.48 -28.63
CA GLY A 17 60.93 -1.39 -28.83
C GLY A 17 59.52 -1.90 -29.12
N LEU A 18 59.40 -2.94 -29.95
CA LEU A 18 58.12 -3.54 -30.31
C LEU A 18 57.47 -4.25 -29.11
N THR A 19 58.24 -5.00 -28.32
CA THR A 19 57.72 -5.69 -27.13
C THR A 19 57.30 -4.70 -26.06
N TYR A 20 58.09 -3.64 -25.83
CA TYR A 20 57.71 -2.56 -24.92
C TYR A 20 56.43 -1.85 -25.38
N TRP A 21 56.33 -1.51 -26.68
CA TRP A 21 55.16 -0.85 -27.23
C TRP A 21 53.91 -1.71 -27.16
N ALA A 22 54.02 -3.00 -27.51
CA ALA A 22 52.92 -3.96 -27.43
C ALA A 22 52.45 -4.16 -25.98
N GLY A 23 53.38 -4.27 -25.03
CA GLY A 23 53.04 -4.37 -23.60
C GLY A 23 52.38 -3.09 -23.06
N TYR A 24 52.92 -1.92 -23.39
CA TYR A 24 52.40 -0.64 -22.94
C TYR A 24 51.00 -0.35 -23.51
N ARG A 25 50.81 -0.54 -24.83
CA ARG A 25 49.50 -0.34 -25.48
C ARG A 25 48.50 -1.41 -25.09
N GLY A 26 48.96 -2.66 -24.98
CA GLY A 26 48.14 -3.79 -24.53
C GLY A 26 47.59 -3.54 -23.13
N GLY A 27 48.45 -3.28 -22.15
CA GLY A 27 48.02 -3.06 -20.76
C GLY A 27 47.08 -1.86 -20.56
N LEU A 28 47.28 -0.77 -21.32
CA LEU A 28 46.40 0.41 -21.26
C LEU A 28 45.00 0.15 -21.84
N ILE A 29 44.92 -0.68 -22.89
CA ILE A 29 43.63 -1.03 -23.50
C ILE A 29 42.92 -2.05 -22.62
N ASP A 30 43.63 -3.07 -22.18
CA ASP A 30 43.10 -4.17 -21.38
C ASP A 30 42.54 -3.67 -20.03
N GLY A 31 43.33 -2.88 -19.29
CA GLY A 31 42.86 -2.30 -18.03
C GLY A 31 41.70 -1.32 -18.18
N ARG A 32 41.56 -0.66 -19.34
CA ARG A 32 40.40 0.20 -19.62
C ARG A 32 39.15 -0.63 -19.89
N VAL A 33 39.28 -1.71 -20.66
CA VAL A 33 38.17 -2.60 -20.98
C VAL A 33 37.67 -3.29 -19.71
N GLU A 34 38.59 -3.87 -18.94
CA GLU A 34 38.28 -4.52 -17.66
C GLU A 34 37.58 -3.56 -16.70
N GLY A 35 38.12 -2.34 -16.51
CA GLY A 35 37.51 -1.37 -15.61
C GLY A 35 36.13 -0.86 -16.07
N ILE A 36 35.87 -0.80 -17.38
CA ILE A 36 34.54 -0.45 -17.91
C ILE A 36 33.57 -1.61 -17.69
N GLU A 37 34.01 -2.86 -17.89
CA GLU A 37 33.19 -4.04 -17.69
C GLU A 37 32.82 -4.23 -16.21
N GLU A 38 33.80 -4.17 -15.32
CA GLU A 38 33.60 -4.23 -13.88
C GLU A 38 32.68 -3.10 -13.38
N GLY A 39 32.90 -1.87 -13.86
CA GLY A 39 32.04 -0.73 -13.52
C GLY A 39 30.59 -0.91 -13.99
N LYS A 40 30.39 -1.49 -15.17
CA LYS A 40 29.05 -1.79 -15.72
C LYS A 40 28.36 -2.88 -14.90
N ASP A 41 29.09 -3.93 -14.51
CA ASP A 41 28.53 -5.03 -13.72
C ASP A 41 28.11 -4.57 -12.32
N ILE A 42 28.92 -3.75 -11.66
CA ILE A 42 28.57 -3.10 -10.38
C ILE A 42 27.30 -2.26 -10.56
N GLN A 43 27.27 -1.40 -11.58
CA GLN A 43 26.11 -0.54 -11.83
C GLN A 43 24.83 -1.35 -12.11
N GLN A 44 24.93 -2.44 -12.87
CA GLN A 44 23.80 -3.34 -13.11
C GLN A 44 23.33 -4.04 -11.85
N SER A 45 24.25 -4.48 -11.00
CA SER A 45 23.95 -5.09 -9.70
C SER A 45 23.20 -4.11 -8.80
N ASP A 46 23.74 -2.90 -8.59
CA ASP A 46 23.12 -1.86 -7.76
C ASP A 46 21.74 -1.46 -8.28
N THR A 47 21.61 -1.33 -9.61
CA THR A 47 20.33 -1.00 -10.24
C THR A 47 19.30 -2.11 -10.03
N SER A 48 19.71 -3.38 -10.17
CA SER A 48 18.87 -4.55 -9.93
C SER A 48 18.39 -4.61 -8.47
N GLU A 49 19.30 -4.35 -7.53
CA GLU A 49 18.97 -4.31 -6.10
C GLU A 49 18.00 -3.16 -5.78
N ALA A 50 18.23 -1.96 -6.33
CA ALA A 50 17.35 -0.82 -6.16
C ALA A 50 15.94 -1.11 -6.69
N ILE A 51 15.82 -1.71 -7.88
CA ILE A 51 14.52 -2.12 -8.46
C ILE A 51 13.83 -3.16 -7.56
N ARG A 52 14.57 -4.15 -7.05
CA ARG A 52 14.02 -5.18 -6.17
C ARG A 52 13.49 -4.58 -4.87
N ASN A 53 14.23 -3.65 -4.28
CA ASN A 53 13.82 -2.96 -3.07
C ASN A 53 12.57 -2.10 -3.31
N LEU A 54 12.55 -1.33 -4.41
CA LEU A 54 11.38 -0.52 -4.77
C LEU A 54 10.13 -1.38 -4.97
N LYS A 55 10.27 -2.53 -5.62
CA LYS A 55 9.17 -3.48 -5.81
C LYS A 55 8.66 -4.04 -4.49
N LEU A 56 9.56 -4.38 -3.57
CA LEU A 56 9.21 -4.88 -2.24
C LEU A 56 8.45 -3.82 -1.43
N LEU A 57 8.89 -2.56 -1.46
CA LEU A 57 8.18 -1.44 -0.82
C LEU A 57 6.79 -1.23 -1.40
N LEU A 58 6.66 -1.34 -2.73
CA LEU A 58 5.37 -1.17 -3.41
C LEU A 58 4.40 -2.31 -3.07
N ASP A 59 4.88 -3.56 -3.01
CA ASP A 59 4.07 -4.70 -2.61
C ASP A 59 3.64 -4.58 -1.14
N GLN A 60 4.54 -4.18 -0.24
CA GLN A 60 4.20 -3.91 1.17
C GLN A 60 3.13 -2.82 1.32
N ALA A 61 3.28 -1.69 0.60
CA ALA A 61 2.30 -0.61 0.63
C ALA A 61 0.93 -1.06 0.10
N ARG A 62 0.91 -1.86 -0.97
CA ARG A 62 -0.31 -2.42 -1.56
C ARG A 62 -1.01 -3.38 -0.60
N ASP A 63 -0.25 -4.26 0.06
CA ASP A 63 -0.80 -5.21 1.02
C ASP A 63 -1.34 -4.50 2.26
N HIS A 64 -0.65 -3.48 2.75
CA HIS A 64 -1.15 -2.67 3.85
C HIS A 64 -2.46 -1.97 3.48
N ARG A 65 -2.55 -1.40 2.27
CA ARG A 65 -3.78 -0.78 1.76
C ARG A 65 -4.93 -1.78 1.65
N LYS A 66 -4.67 -2.99 1.15
CA LYS A 66 -5.68 -4.07 1.08
C LYS A 66 -6.19 -4.47 2.45
N GLN A 67 -5.30 -4.63 3.43
CA GLN A 67 -5.69 -4.98 4.80
C GLN A 67 -6.55 -3.88 5.44
N LEU A 68 -6.16 -2.61 5.27
CA LEU A 68 -6.94 -1.46 5.72
C LEU A 68 -8.32 -1.44 5.07
N TYR A 69 -8.39 -1.64 3.75
CA TYR A 69 -9.65 -1.66 3.02
C TYR A 69 -10.56 -2.81 3.48
N ALA A 70 -10.03 -4.01 3.65
CA ALA A 70 -10.80 -5.16 4.15
C ALA A 70 -11.34 -4.92 5.57
N ARG A 71 -10.53 -4.32 6.45
CA ARG A 71 -10.97 -3.94 7.80
C ARG A 71 -12.05 -2.86 7.76
N TYR A 72 -11.89 -1.87 6.88
CA TYR A 72 -12.90 -0.83 6.67
C TYR A 72 -14.19 -1.43 6.13
N GLU A 73 -14.13 -2.33 5.15
CA GLU A 73 -15.30 -3.00 4.57
C GLU A 73 -16.03 -3.85 5.61
N LEU A 74 -15.30 -4.60 6.44
CA LEU A 74 -15.87 -5.37 7.54
C LEU A 74 -16.50 -4.45 8.60
N ALA A 75 -15.82 -3.37 8.98
CA ALA A 75 -16.35 -2.38 9.91
C ALA A 75 -17.59 -1.68 9.35
N LEU A 76 -17.61 -1.37 8.04
CA LEU A 76 -18.73 -0.78 7.35
C LEU A 76 -19.91 -1.75 7.25
N ALA A 77 -19.65 -3.03 6.96
CA ALA A 77 -20.67 -4.07 6.97
C ALA A 77 -21.25 -4.28 8.38
N ALA A 78 -20.41 -4.20 9.41
CA ALA A 78 -20.84 -4.26 10.81
C ALA A 78 -21.55 -2.99 11.28
N SER A 79 -21.23 -1.82 10.71
CA SER A 79 -21.85 -0.54 11.07
C SER A 79 -23.13 -0.24 10.30
N LYS A 80 -23.36 -0.88 9.15
CA LYS A 80 -24.62 -0.81 8.41
C LYS A 80 -25.68 -1.62 9.17
N LEU A 81 -26.20 -1.04 10.26
CA LEU A 81 -27.58 -1.29 10.65
C LEU A 81 -28.45 -0.84 9.47
N GLY A 82 -29.18 -1.77 8.87
CA GLY A 82 -29.97 -1.54 7.67
C GLY A 82 -31.45 -1.33 7.97
N GLU A 83 -32.26 -1.45 6.90
CA GLU A 83 -33.73 -1.47 7.01
C GLU A 83 -34.28 -2.50 8.02
N PRO A 84 -33.74 -3.73 8.19
CA PRO A 84 -34.32 -4.65 9.18
C PRO A 84 -34.14 -4.16 10.62
N GLU A 85 -32.99 -3.56 10.97
CA GLU A 85 -32.76 -2.98 12.29
C GLU A 85 -33.62 -1.74 12.52
N ARG A 86 -33.81 -0.91 11.48
CA ARG A 86 -34.76 0.22 11.50
C ARG A 86 -36.21 -0.25 11.71
N GLN A 87 -36.64 -1.28 10.97
CA GLN A 87 -37.97 -1.87 11.10
C GLN A 87 -38.19 -2.43 12.52
N THR A 88 -37.16 -3.04 13.10
CA THR A 88 -37.19 -3.56 14.47
C THR A 88 -37.33 -2.44 15.51
N LEU A 89 -36.62 -1.33 15.33
CA LEU A 89 -36.74 -0.14 16.20
C LEU A 89 -38.14 0.51 16.10
N LEU A 90 -38.73 0.55 14.90
CA LEU A 90 -40.09 1.05 14.70
C LEU A 90 -41.15 0.14 15.38
N ASP A 91 -41.00 -1.18 15.30
CA ASP A 91 -41.87 -2.13 15.99
C ASP A 91 -41.76 -2.01 17.53
N ILE A 92 -40.53 -1.81 18.04
CA ILE A 92 -40.30 -1.52 19.46
C ILE A 92 -40.99 -0.22 19.89
N ALA A 93 -40.86 0.85 19.10
CA ALA A 93 -41.50 2.14 19.37
C ALA A 93 -43.04 2.00 19.43
N GLU A 94 -43.63 1.19 18.56
CA GLU A 94 -45.06 0.94 18.53
C GLU A 94 -45.53 0.10 19.74
N LYS A 95 -44.78 -0.93 20.11
CA LYS A 95 -45.05 -1.71 21.34
C LYS A 95 -44.95 -0.83 22.60
N LEU A 96 -44.01 0.10 22.64
CA LEU A 96 -43.86 1.06 23.73
C LEU A 96 -45.00 2.08 23.78
N ARG A 97 -45.54 2.50 22.63
CA ARG A 97 -46.76 3.32 22.58
C ARG A 97 -47.95 2.60 23.21
N ILE A 98 -48.18 1.35 22.83
CA ILE A 98 -49.29 0.54 23.36
C ILE A 98 -49.12 0.31 24.87
N ALA A 99 -47.88 0.04 25.32
CA ALA A 99 -47.58 -0.10 26.74
C ALA A 99 -47.84 1.21 27.52
N ALA A 100 -47.38 2.35 26.99
CA ALA A 100 -47.61 3.66 27.59
C ALA A 100 -49.10 3.98 27.71
N GLU A 101 -49.88 3.73 26.65
CA GLU A 101 -51.35 3.90 26.63
C GLU A 101 -52.02 2.99 27.67
N THR A 102 -51.57 1.74 27.78
CA THR A 102 -52.07 0.77 28.76
C THR A 102 -51.79 1.24 30.19
N PHE A 103 -50.56 1.66 30.51
CA PHE A 103 -50.24 2.21 31.84
C PHE A 103 -51.02 3.48 32.18
N SER A 104 -51.31 4.32 31.17
CA SER A 104 -52.16 5.50 31.35
C SER A 104 -53.61 5.13 31.67
N ALA A 105 -54.14 4.09 31.00
CA ALA A 105 -55.50 3.59 31.18
C ALA A 105 -55.70 2.92 32.55
N PHE A 106 -54.70 2.17 33.04
CA PHE A 106 -54.75 1.52 34.35
C PHE A 106 -54.39 2.45 35.52
N ARG A 107 -54.05 3.73 35.28
CA ARG A 107 -53.54 4.70 36.28
C ARG A 107 -52.35 4.18 37.11
N THR A 108 -51.73 3.09 36.68
CA THR A 108 -50.61 2.44 37.37
C THR A 108 -49.32 3.12 36.98
N GLY A 109 -48.62 3.69 37.96
CA GLY A 109 -47.25 4.17 37.82
C GLY A 109 -47.06 5.27 36.76
N LYS A 110 -47.35 6.53 37.11
CA LYS A 110 -46.97 7.72 36.30
C LYS A 110 -45.50 7.70 35.84
N LYS A 111 -44.62 7.04 36.60
CA LYS A 111 -43.21 6.81 36.28
C LYS A 111 -43.02 5.89 35.07
N LEU A 112 -43.73 4.76 35.03
CA LEU A 112 -43.66 3.78 33.93
C LEU A 112 -44.21 4.35 32.61
N HIS A 113 -45.26 5.16 32.68
CA HIS A 113 -45.78 5.87 31.51
C HIS A 113 -44.77 6.87 30.94
N ARG A 114 -44.07 7.64 31.80
CA ARG A 114 -43.00 8.54 31.34
C ARG A 114 -41.78 7.80 30.79
N GLU A 115 -41.37 6.71 31.43
CA GLU A 115 -40.24 5.90 30.98
C GLU A 115 -40.52 5.23 29.63
N SER A 116 -41.72 4.68 29.42
CA SER A 116 -42.13 4.09 28.13
C SER A 116 -42.19 5.12 27.00
N LEU A 117 -42.64 6.35 27.27
CA LEU A 117 -42.57 7.44 26.30
C LEU A 117 -41.12 7.85 26.00
N ALA A 118 -40.26 7.96 27.00
CA ALA A 118 -38.85 8.31 26.79
C ALA A 118 -38.11 7.24 25.96
N LEU A 119 -38.37 5.96 26.23
CA LEU A 119 -37.84 4.83 25.46
C LEU A 119 -38.36 4.83 24.02
N ARG A 120 -39.63 5.20 23.81
CA ARG A 120 -40.21 5.35 22.47
C ARG A 120 -39.49 6.45 21.68
N GLU A 121 -39.32 7.63 22.27
CA GLU A 121 -38.62 8.75 21.62
C GLU A 121 -37.16 8.38 21.30
N GLN A 122 -36.49 7.66 22.18
CA GLN A 122 -35.13 7.16 21.93
C GLN A 122 -35.08 6.15 20.78
N ALA A 123 -36.04 5.21 20.72
CA ALA A 123 -36.13 4.24 19.63
C ALA A 123 -36.43 4.92 18.28
N LEU A 124 -37.30 5.94 18.26
CA LEU A 124 -37.58 6.74 17.07
C LEU A 124 -36.37 7.57 16.63
N ALA A 125 -35.63 8.16 17.56
CA ALA A 125 -34.39 8.90 17.26
C ALA A 125 -33.32 7.96 16.66
N MET A 126 -33.18 6.74 17.20
CA MET A 126 -32.28 5.73 16.63
C MET A 126 -32.74 5.27 15.24
N ALA A 127 -34.04 5.09 15.01
CA ALA A 127 -34.59 4.73 13.71
C ALA A 127 -34.39 5.84 12.66
N ALA A 128 -34.44 7.11 13.06
CA ALA A 128 -34.18 8.26 12.18
C ALA A 128 -32.69 8.37 11.78
N LEU A 129 -31.75 7.97 12.65
CA LEU A 129 -30.33 7.90 12.32
C LEU A 129 -29.99 6.77 11.33
N LEU A 130 -30.87 5.77 11.23
CA LEU A 130 -30.78 4.64 10.30
C LEU A 130 -31.60 4.84 9.04
N GLU A 131 -32.33 5.95 8.94
CA GLU A 131 -32.92 6.36 7.68
C GLU A 131 -31.77 6.51 6.69
N PRO A 132 -31.79 5.79 5.55
CA PRO A 132 -30.76 5.96 4.55
C PRO A 132 -30.77 7.44 4.22
N ALA A 133 -29.66 8.13 4.51
CA ALA A 133 -29.41 9.46 3.96
C ALA A 133 -29.70 9.27 2.49
N ALA A 134 -30.80 9.88 2.01
CA ALA A 134 -31.18 9.83 0.62
C ALA A 134 -29.94 10.27 -0.12
N MET A 135 -29.22 9.28 -0.62
CA MET A 135 -28.09 9.46 -1.50
C MET A 135 -28.71 10.32 -2.57
N GLU A 136 -28.18 11.53 -2.69
CA GLU A 136 -28.55 12.50 -3.71
C GLU A 136 -28.35 11.81 -5.07
N ASP A 137 -29.35 11.03 -5.48
CA ASP A 137 -29.69 10.70 -6.84
C ASP A 137 -30.22 12.01 -7.46
N ALA A 138 -29.34 13.01 -7.61
CA ALA A 138 -29.53 14.20 -8.44
C ALA A 138 -28.30 15.11 -8.40
N ALA A 139 -27.29 14.82 -9.24
CA ALA A 139 -26.68 15.75 -10.21
C ALA A 139 -25.38 15.19 -10.80
#